data_AF-A0A383CQD2-F1
#
_entry.id   AF-A0A383CQD2-F1
#
_cell.length_a   1.000
_cell.length_b   1.000
_cell.length_c   1.000
_cell.angle_alpha   90.00
_cell.angle_beta   90.00
_cell.angle_gamma   90.00
#
_symmetry.space_group_name_H-M   'P 1'
#
loop_
_entity.id
_entity.type
_entity.pdbx_description
1 polymer ?
#
loop_
_entity_poly.entity_id
_entity_poly.type
_entity_poly.pdbx_seq_one_letter_code
_entity_poly.pdbx_strand_id
1 'polypeptide(L)'
;MKPSNPSTSTLDDKRRRAYQAGGRITRDRMTREAPMNAEALDAIETSDIVVVEGCYDHVEFVLGALDLPYQTIQAGHLGRVHLRPDQLLVINCPGQLPAPEIVQVRDFVAAGGTLFSTDWAL
;
A
#
# COMPACT_ATOMS: atom_id res chain seq x y z
N MET A 1 2.27 5.44 32.09
CA MET A 1 1.13 5.14 31.18
C MET A 1 0.48 6.47 30.83
N LYS A 2 0.80 7.07 29.68
CA LYS A 2 0.17 8.34 29.27
C LYS A 2 -1.27 8.03 28.83
N PRO A 3 -2.28 8.80 29.28
CA PRO A 3 -3.66 8.58 28.85
C PRO A 3 -3.78 8.87 27.34
N SER A 4 -4.39 7.95 26.60
CA SER A 4 -4.76 8.15 25.20
C SER A 4 -5.78 9.27 25.10
N ASN A 5 -5.49 10.29 24.29
CA ASN A 5 -6.33 11.47 24.13
C ASN A 5 -7.58 11.13 23.27
N PRO A 6 -8.81 11.30 23.77
CA PRO A 6 -10.04 10.90 23.05
C PRO A 6 -10.32 11.70 21.76
N SER A 7 -9.62 12.82 21.53
CA SER A 7 -9.71 13.61 20.30
C SER A 7 -9.01 12.96 19.10
N THR A 8 -8.01 12.12 19.32
CA THR A 8 -7.26 11.46 18.24
C THR A 8 -8.08 10.33 17.62
N SER A 9 -8.79 9.53 18.43
CA SER A 9 -9.61 8.43 17.91
C SER A 9 -10.76 8.91 17.03
N THR A 10 -11.38 10.03 17.38
CA THR A 10 -12.50 10.59 16.61
C THR A 10 -12.08 11.16 15.25
N LEU A 11 -10.84 11.64 15.12
CA LEU A 11 -10.27 12.09 13.84
C LEU A 11 -9.91 10.89 12.95
N ASP A 12 -9.30 9.85 13.51
CA ASP A 12 -8.99 8.62 12.79
C ASP A 12 -10.26 7.92 12.27
N ASP A 13 -11.33 7.93 13.06
CA ASP A 13 -12.64 7.40 12.66
C ASP A 13 -13.26 8.19 11.49
N LYS A 14 -13.14 9.53 11.51
CA LYS A 14 -13.62 10.36 10.40
C LYS A 14 -12.83 10.09 9.12
N ARG A 15 -11.50 10.04 9.21
CA ARG A 15 -10.62 9.75 8.07
C ARG A 15 -10.92 8.37 7.48
N ARG A 16 -11.05 7.35 8.31
CA ARG A 16 -11.41 5.99 7.86
C ARG A 16 -12.75 5.94 7.14
N ARG A 17 -13.78 6.61 7.67
CA ARG A 17 -15.08 6.71 6.99
C ARG A 17 -15.00 7.41 5.64
N ALA A 18 -14.19 8.45 5.52
CA ALA A 18 -13.97 9.15 4.25
C ALA A 18 -13.33 8.23 3.20
N TYR A 19 -12.27 7.50 3.58
CA TYR A 19 -11.67 6.51 2.68
C TYR A 19 -12.66 5.42 2.26
N GLN A 20 -13.41 4.84 3.20
CA GLN A 20 -14.42 3.82 2.88
C GLN A 20 -15.50 4.34 1.92
N ALA A 21 -15.94 5.59 2.08
CA ALA A 21 -16.91 6.19 1.16
C ALA A 21 -16.31 6.36 -0.25
N GLY A 22 -15.08 6.87 -0.36
CA GLY A 22 -14.39 7.01 -1.64
C GLY A 22 -14.09 5.68 -2.31
N GLY A 23 -13.70 4.67 -1.54
CA GLY A 23 -13.44 3.31 -2.01
C GLY A 23 -14.69 2.66 -2.61
N ARG A 24 -15.83 2.73 -1.91
CA ARG A 24 -17.12 2.24 -2.44
C ARG A 24 -17.53 2.95 -3.73
N ILE A 25 -17.47 4.28 -3.79
CA ILE A 25 -17.79 5.04 -5.00
C ILE A 25 -16.89 4.62 -6.16
N THR A 26 -15.60 4.42 -5.89
CA THR A 26 -14.61 4.00 -6.90
C THR A 26 -14.91 2.59 -7.42
N ARG A 27 -15.17 1.63 -6.53
CA ARG A 27 -15.55 0.26 -6.89
C ARG A 27 -16.85 0.23 -7.69
N ASP A 28 -17.90 0.87 -7.19
CA ASP A 28 -19.20 0.94 -7.87
C ASP A 28 -19.08 1.53 -9.28
N ARG A 29 -18.25 2.57 -9.45
CA ARG A 29 -17.97 3.16 -10.76
C ARG A 29 -17.23 2.17 -11.66
N MET A 30 -16.19 1.51 -11.15
CA MET A 30 -15.40 0.54 -11.90
C MET A 30 -16.26 -0.64 -12.37
N THR A 31 -17.13 -1.20 -11.52
CA THR A 31 -18.03 -2.28 -11.91
C THR A 31 -18.94 -1.90 -13.08
N ARG A 32 -19.41 -0.65 -13.13
CA ARG A 32 -20.30 -0.18 -14.22
C ARG A 32 -19.55 0.21 -15.49
N GLU A 33 -18.42 0.89 -15.35
CA GLU A 33 -17.74 1.58 -16.46
C GLU A 33 -16.53 0.79 -17.00
N ALA A 34 -15.95 -0.08 -16.19
CA ALA A 34 -14.76 -0.87 -16.52
C ALA A 34 -14.81 -2.27 -15.86
N PRO A 35 -15.77 -3.14 -16.22
CA PRO A 35 -16.01 -4.41 -15.55
C PRO A 35 -14.80 -5.35 -15.56
N MET A 36 -14.01 -5.37 -16.64
CA MET A 36 -12.76 -6.15 -16.69
C MET A 36 -11.73 -5.68 -15.67
N ASN A 37 -11.67 -4.37 -15.37
CA ASN A 37 -10.79 -3.85 -14.33
C ASN A 37 -11.31 -4.22 -12.94
N ALA A 38 -12.64 -4.23 -12.74
CA ALA A 38 -13.23 -4.66 -11.48
C ALA A 38 -12.95 -6.15 -11.21
N GLU A 39 -13.09 -7.01 -12.23
CA GLU A 39 -12.74 -8.43 -12.13
C GLU A 39 -11.25 -8.63 -11.83
N ALA A 40 -10.37 -7.89 -12.49
CA ALA A 40 -8.93 -7.93 -12.21
C ALA A 40 -8.62 -7.47 -10.78
N LEU A 41 -9.33 -6.46 -10.28
CA LEU A 41 -9.17 -5.94 -8.92
C LEU A 41 -9.60 -6.97 -7.87
N ASP A 42 -10.68 -7.71 -8.12
CA ASP A 42 -11.20 -8.76 -7.24
C ASP A 42 -10.34 -10.03 -7.26
N ALA A 43 -9.51 -10.21 -8.30
CA ALA A 43 -8.58 -11.33 -8.42
C ALA A 43 -7.24 -11.11 -7.70
N ILE A 44 -6.99 -9.91 -7.16
CA ILE A 44 -5.75 -9.60 -6.43
C ILE A 44 -5.64 -10.45 -5.17
N GLU A 45 -4.48 -11.07 -4.98
CA GLU A 45 -4.12 -11.83 -3.79
C GLU A 45 -3.19 -11.04 -2.86
N THR A 46 -3.13 -11.42 -1.58
CA THR A 46 -2.24 -10.78 -0.58
C THR A 46 -0.78 -10.71 -1.03
N SER A 47 -0.36 -11.68 -1.85
CA SER A 47 1.03 -11.76 -2.32
C SER A 47 1.33 -10.82 -3.49
N ASP A 48 0.34 -10.16 -4.08
CA ASP A 48 0.54 -9.35 -5.29
C ASP A 48 0.94 -7.91 -4.96
N ILE A 49 0.64 -7.45 -3.74
CA ILE A 49 0.96 -6.10 -3.27
C ILE A 49 1.82 -6.21 -2.01
N VAL A 50 3.04 -5.70 -2.08
CA VAL A 50 3.95 -5.57 -0.93
C VAL A 50 4.06 -4.11 -0.55
N VAL A 51 3.80 -3.76 0.70
CA VAL A 51 3.87 -2.39 1.23
C VAL A 51 4.99 -2.30 2.25
N VAL A 52 5.99 -1.47 1.98
CA VAL A 52 6.99 -1.06 2.97
C VAL A 52 6.44 0.10 3.78
N GLU A 53 6.32 -0.10 5.09
CA GLU A 53 5.77 0.88 6.02
C GLU A 53 6.59 2.18 6.05
N GLY A 54 5.87 3.28 6.23
CA GLY A 54 6.38 4.62 6.43
C GLY A 54 5.71 5.27 7.63
N CYS A 55 6.20 6.44 8.04
CA CYS A 55 5.62 7.17 9.17
C CYS A 55 4.72 8.34 8.76
N TYR A 56 4.78 8.76 7.48
CA TYR A 56 3.99 9.88 6.98
C TYR A 56 2.81 9.40 6.14
N ASP A 57 3.07 8.50 5.20
CA ASP A 57 2.04 7.95 4.32
C ASP A 57 1.54 6.59 4.79
N HIS A 58 0.25 6.36 4.52
CA HIS A 58 -0.45 5.14 4.88
C HIS A 58 -1.35 4.69 3.73
N VAL A 59 -0.75 4.23 2.63
CA VAL A 59 -1.47 3.67 1.47
C VAL A 59 -2.41 2.52 1.86
N GLU A 60 -2.12 1.84 2.95
CA GLU A 60 -2.89 0.75 3.56
C GLU A 60 -4.35 1.16 3.81
N PHE A 61 -4.60 2.43 4.15
CA PHE A 61 -5.98 2.92 4.31
C PHE A 61 -6.73 3.01 2.98
N VAL A 62 -6.03 3.30 1.89
CA VAL A 62 -6.61 3.32 0.54
C VAL A 62 -6.82 1.90 0.04
N LEU A 63 -5.82 1.02 0.17
CA LEU A 63 -5.92 -0.40 -0.19
C LEU A 63 -7.06 -1.07 0.58
N GLY A 64 -7.14 -0.87 1.89
CA GLY A 64 -8.21 -1.42 2.71
C GLY A 64 -9.59 -0.83 2.40
N ALA A 65 -9.68 0.45 2.03
CA ALA A 65 -10.95 1.04 1.60
C ALA A 65 -11.40 0.55 0.21
N LEU A 66 -10.44 0.12 -0.60
CA LEU A 66 -10.67 -0.60 -1.83
C LEU A 66 -10.70 -2.10 -1.61
N ASP A 67 -10.83 -2.64 -0.40
CA ASP A 67 -10.88 -4.10 -0.14
C ASP A 67 -9.78 -4.91 -0.87
N LEU A 68 -8.58 -4.33 -1.02
CA LEU A 68 -7.44 -4.98 -1.65
C LEU A 68 -6.57 -5.66 -0.60
N PRO A 69 -6.24 -6.95 -0.76
CA PRO A 69 -5.31 -7.62 0.14
C PRO A 69 -3.86 -7.20 -0.18
N TYR A 70 -3.01 -7.13 0.85
CA TYR A 70 -1.60 -6.75 0.73
C TYR A 70 -0.76 -7.36 1.85
N GLN A 71 0.54 -7.51 1.61
CA GLN A 71 1.54 -7.84 2.61
C GLN A 71 2.24 -6.58 3.10
N THR A 72 2.29 -6.37 4.41
CA THR A 72 3.05 -5.26 5.02
C THR A 72 4.41 -5.70 5.50
N ILE A 73 5.43 -4.86 5.26
CA ILE A 73 6.82 -5.05 5.64
C ILE A 73 7.30 -3.80 6.37
N GLN A 74 7.92 -3.98 7.54
CA GLN A 74 8.54 -2.86 8.26
C GLN A 74 9.74 -2.31 7.47
N ALA A 75 9.99 -1.00 7.56
CA ALA A 75 11.19 -0.40 6.98
C ALA A 75 12.48 -1.10 7.47
N GLY A 76 13.41 -1.36 6.55
CA GLY A 76 14.66 -2.08 6.82
C GLY A 76 14.53 -3.60 6.92
N HIS A 77 13.36 -4.17 6.61
CA HIS A 77 13.14 -5.62 6.54
C HIS A 77 12.84 -6.14 5.12
N LEU A 78 12.92 -5.30 4.09
CA LEU A 78 12.66 -5.69 2.69
C LEU A 78 13.63 -6.79 2.22
N GLY A 79 14.86 -6.79 2.74
CA GLY A 79 15.88 -7.80 2.44
C GLY A 79 15.51 -9.23 2.84
N ARG A 80 14.44 -9.41 3.64
CA ARG A 80 13.92 -10.73 4.04
C ARG A 80 12.83 -11.26 3.12
N VAL A 81 12.38 -10.46 2.16
CA VAL A 81 11.28 -10.78 1.25
C VAL A 81 11.85 -11.11 -0.12
N HIS A 82 11.35 -12.18 -0.74
CA HIS A 82 11.63 -12.44 -2.15
C HIS A 82 10.60 -11.69 -2.99
N LEU A 83 11.04 -10.61 -3.65
CA LEU A 83 10.20 -9.84 -4.57
C LEU A 83 10.11 -10.57 -5.92
N ARG A 84 8.88 -10.77 -6.39
CA ARG A 84 8.59 -11.37 -7.69
C ARG A 84 8.24 -10.28 -8.71
N PRO A 85 8.68 -10.37 -9.97
CA PRO A 85 8.45 -9.31 -10.96
C PRO A 85 6.99 -9.01 -11.34
N ASP A 86 6.05 -9.88 -10.96
CA ASP A 86 4.60 -9.70 -11.17
C ASP A 86 3.94 -8.84 -10.09
N GLN A 87 4.67 -8.46 -9.02
CA GLN A 87 4.13 -7.72 -7.89
C GLN A 87 4.12 -6.20 -8.10
N LEU A 88 3.25 -5.54 -7.32
CA LEU A 88 3.35 -4.12 -6.97
C LEU A 88 4.11 -3.98 -5.65
N LEU A 89 5.24 -3.28 -5.67
CA LEU A 89 5.92 -2.81 -4.47
C LEU A 89 5.52 -1.36 -4.19
N VAL A 90 4.94 -1.11 -3.02
CA VAL A 90 4.68 0.22 -2.49
C VAL A 90 5.70 0.58 -1.42
N ILE A 91 6.29 1.77 -1.50
CA ILE A 91 7.17 2.31 -0.45
C ILE A 91 6.58 3.62 0.06
N ASN A 92 6.11 3.61 1.30
CA ASN A 92 5.59 4.79 1.98
C ASN A 92 6.74 5.69 2.50
N CYS A 93 6.50 6.99 2.54
CA CYS A 93 7.43 8.01 3.04
C CYS A 93 7.80 7.78 4.52
N PRO A 94 9.09 7.94 4.91
CA PRO A 94 10.20 8.51 4.14
C PRO A 94 11.08 7.46 3.44
N GLY A 95 10.61 6.22 3.30
CA GLY A 95 11.32 5.16 2.57
C GLY A 95 12.80 5.01 2.91
N GLN A 96 13.09 4.95 4.21
CA GLN A 96 14.43 4.72 4.72
C GLN A 96 14.84 3.26 4.47
N LEU A 97 15.43 3.02 3.30
CA LEU A 97 15.97 1.73 2.92
C LEU A 97 17.50 1.71 3.07
N PRO A 98 18.09 0.67 3.68
CA PRO A 98 19.52 0.47 3.64
C PRO A 98 19.99 0.16 2.21
N ALA A 99 21.25 0.45 1.89
CA ALA A 99 21.80 0.31 0.53
C ALA A 99 21.53 -1.06 -0.14
N PRO A 100 21.60 -2.21 0.55
CA PRO A 100 21.25 -3.50 -0.06
C PRO A 100 19.78 -3.60 -0.49
N GLU A 101 18.85 -2.99 0.26
CA GLU A 101 17.42 -2.98 -0.08
C GLU A 101 17.15 -2.04 -1.27
N ILE A 102 17.89 -0.94 -1.40
CA ILE A 102 17.83 -0.08 -2.60
C ILE A 102 18.25 -0.87 -3.85
N VAL A 103 19.32 -1.67 -3.74
CA VAL A 103 19.77 -2.55 -4.83
C VAL A 103 18.70 -3.59 -5.17
N GLN A 104 18.06 -4.18 -4.15
CA GLN A 104 16.97 -5.13 -4.33
C GLN A 104 15.76 -4.50 -5.05
N VAL A 105 15.37 -3.27 -4.70
CA VAL A 105 14.29 -2.52 -5.37
C VAL A 105 14.66 -2.27 -6.84
N ARG A 106 15.89 -1.82 -7.11
CA ARG A 106 16.39 -1.63 -8.49
C ARG A 106 16.28 -2.92 -9.29
N ASP A 107 16.73 -4.04 -8.73
CA ASP A 107 16.75 -5.33 -9.43
C ASP A 107 15.33 -5.87 -9.67
N PHE A 108 14.43 -5.67 -8.71
CA PHE A 108 12.99 -5.96 -8.85
C PHE A 108 12.36 -5.17 -10.02
N VAL A 109 12.58 -3.86 -10.08
CA VAL A 109 12.07 -3.02 -11.18
C VAL A 109 12.69 -3.42 -12.51
N ALA A 110 14.01 -3.66 -12.55
CA ALA A 110 14.71 -4.11 -13.75
C ALA A 110 14.20 -5.46 -14.27
N ALA A 111 13.68 -6.33 -13.39
CA ALA A 111 13.09 -7.60 -13.75
C ALA A 111 11.63 -7.51 -14.23
N GLY A 112 11.00 -6.32 -14.17
CA GLY A 112 9.62 -6.07 -14.61
C GLY A 112 8.64 -5.71 -13.50
N GLY A 113 9.10 -5.67 -12.24
CA GLY A 113 8.30 -5.29 -11.08
C GLY A 113 7.75 -3.87 -11.16
N THR A 114 6.54 -3.65 -10.65
CA THR A 114 5.95 -2.30 -10.57
C THR A 114 6.29 -1.67 -9.23
N LEU A 115 6.90 -0.49 -9.26
CA LEU A 115 7.21 0.31 -8.08
C LEU A 115 6.27 1.52 -8.00
N PHE A 116 5.63 1.68 -6.85
CA PHE A 116 4.93 2.89 -6.46
C PHE A 116 5.57 3.44 -5.19
N SER A 117 6.16 4.63 -5.24
CA SER A 117 6.73 5.30 -4.07
C SER A 117 6.00 6.60 -3.82
N THR A 118 5.71 6.91 -2.56
CA THR A 118 5.21 8.24 -2.20
C THR A 118 6.37 9.23 -2.08
N ASP A 119 6.09 10.49 -1.77
CA ASP A 119 7.12 11.53 -1.74
C ASP A 119 8.24 11.22 -0.74
N TRP A 120 9.48 11.51 -1.14
CA TRP A 120 10.69 11.33 -0.32
C TRP A 120 10.95 9.88 0.12
N ALA A 121 10.45 8.89 -0.62
CA ALA A 121 10.54 7.48 -0.24
C ALA A 121 11.70 6.69 -0.88
N LEU A 122 12.54 7.28 -1.75
CA LEU A 122 13.71 6.64 -2.36
C LEU A 122 14.81 7.64 -2.69
#